data_AF-A0A3S4Y319-F1
#
_entry.id   AF-A0A3S4Y319-F1
#
_cell.length_a   1.000
_cell.length_b   1.000
_cell.length_c   1.000
_cell.angle_alpha   90.00
_cell.angle_beta   90.00
_cell.angle_gamma   90.00
#
_symmetry.space_group_name_H-M   'P 1'
#
loop_
_entity.id
_entity.type
_entity.pdbx_description
1 polymer ?
#
loop_
_entity_poly.entity_id
_entity_poly.type
_entity_poly.pdbx_seq_one_letter_code
_entity_poly.pdbx_strand_id
1 'polypeptide(L)'
;MKTAFFQLDIPSTPNDHKILGNVLQGADALAISEIAEQHQHLTVVVTPDTRSAVRLSGILSELSSQEVRLFPDWETLPYDTFSPHQDIISSRLSALFYLQNAKKGIFLLPIATLMQRLCPPQYLQHNVLLIKRSDRIVIDKMRLQLESAGYRAVEQVLEHGEYAVRGSLLDLFPMGSAVPFRLDFFDDEIDSIRTFDVDTQRTLDEIQSINLLPAHEFPTDDKGIEFFRSQFRETFGEIRRDPEHIYQQISKGTLISGIEYWQPLFFAEMATLFDYLPTQALLWIWKQIKHKGSVFIKMQNSVMNNAKRILYVPYCHRNIYG
;
A
#
# COMPACT_ATOMS: atom_id res chain seq x y z
N MET A 1 1.85 -4.78 33.62
CA MET A 1 3.10 -4.13 33.16
C MET A 1 3.94 -5.20 32.47
N LYS A 2 4.21 -5.07 31.17
CA LYS A 2 5.24 -5.89 30.51
C LYS A 2 6.59 -5.46 31.09
N THR A 3 7.43 -6.43 31.50
CA THR A 3 8.81 -6.17 31.88
C THR A 3 9.55 -5.68 30.64
N ALA A 4 10.16 -4.49 30.70
CA ALA A 4 11.04 -4.01 29.63
C ALA A 4 12.34 -4.81 29.67
N PHE A 5 12.65 -5.51 28.58
CA PHE A 5 13.86 -6.33 28.44
C PHE A 5 15.05 -5.50 27.97
N PHE A 6 14.81 -4.37 27.30
CA PHE A 6 15.86 -3.46 26.86
C PHE A 6 15.75 -2.09 27.50
N GLN A 7 16.89 -1.51 27.91
CA GLN A 7 17.00 -0.10 28.25
C GLN A 7 17.37 0.68 26.98
N LEU A 8 16.35 1.12 26.26
CA LEU A 8 16.48 1.69 24.91
C LEU A 8 16.56 3.21 24.98
N ASP A 9 17.64 3.78 24.45
CA ASP A 9 17.76 5.21 24.19
C ASP A 9 17.20 5.49 22.78
N ILE A 10 16.01 6.09 22.71
CA ILE A 10 15.30 6.35 21.45
C ILE A 10 15.66 7.75 20.93
N PRO A 11 15.94 7.90 19.61
CA PRO A 11 16.21 9.19 19.01
C PRO A 11 15.17 10.27 19.34
N SER A 12 15.65 11.41 19.87
CA SER A 12 14.79 12.46 20.45
C SER A 12 14.67 13.72 19.59
N THR A 13 15.52 13.88 18.58
CA THR A 13 15.51 15.02 17.65
C THR A 13 15.71 14.58 16.20
N PRO A 14 15.28 15.36 15.18
CA PRO A 14 15.58 15.09 13.78
C PRO A 14 17.08 14.87 13.56
N ASN A 15 17.46 13.89 12.72
CA ASN A 15 18.85 13.48 12.47
C ASN A 15 19.62 12.94 13.70
N ASP A 16 18.95 12.68 14.83
CA ASP A 16 19.53 11.90 15.93
C ASP A 16 19.64 10.42 15.51
N HIS A 17 20.81 9.86 15.77
CA HIS A 17 21.20 8.50 15.39
C HIS A 17 21.64 7.72 16.61
N LYS A 18 20.90 6.66 16.94
CA LYS A 18 21.28 5.71 17.99
C LYS A 18 21.62 4.36 17.37
N ILE A 19 22.53 3.62 17.99
CA ILE A 19 22.93 2.29 17.55
C ILE A 19 22.55 1.29 18.62
N LEU A 20 21.61 0.39 18.32
CA LEU A 20 21.29 -0.72 19.22
C LEU A 20 22.27 -1.87 18.95
N GLY A 21 23.33 -1.98 19.76
CA GLY A 21 24.30 -3.07 19.67
C GLY A 21 23.85 -4.34 20.38
N ASN A 22 24.54 -5.45 20.09
CA ASN A 22 24.37 -6.74 20.78
C ASN A 22 22.95 -7.34 20.77
N VAL A 23 22.13 -7.01 19.76
CA VAL A 23 20.84 -7.67 19.55
C VAL A 23 21.08 -9.08 19.05
N LEU A 24 20.68 -10.08 19.83
CA LEU A 24 20.71 -11.48 19.43
C LEU A 24 19.79 -11.70 18.22
N GLN A 25 20.14 -12.66 17.37
CA GLN A 25 19.28 -13.03 16.25
C GLN A 25 17.91 -13.49 16.76
N GLY A 26 16.84 -12.90 16.24
CA GLY A 26 15.46 -13.17 16.68
C GLY A 26 14.97 -12.30 17.85
N ALA A 27 15.85 -11.57 18.53
CA ALA A 27 15.46 -10.58 19.54
C ALA A 27 15.09 -9.21 18.93
N ASP A 28 15.24 -9.06 17.61
CA ASP A 28 14.90 -7.87 16.83
C ASP A 28 13.42 -7.52 16.94
N ALA A 29 12.52 -8.50 16.83
CA ALA A 29 11.08 -8.28 16.98
C ALA A 29 10.71 -7.73 18.37
N LEU A 30 11.33 -8.26 19.44
CA LEU A 30 11.10 -7.78 20.80
C LEU A 30 11.59 -6.34 20.98
N ALA A 31 12.79 -6.03 20.50
CA ALA A 31 13.33 -4.68 20.57
C ALA A 31 12.47 -3.68 19.76
N ILE A 32 12.05 -4.04 18.54
CA ILE A 32 11.14 -3.22 17.72
C ILE A 32 9.83 -2.96 18.47
N SER A 33 9.24 -4.01 19.07
CA SER A 33 7.99 -3.88 19.82
C SER A 33 8.14 -2.94 21.03
N GLU A 34 9.20 -3.07 21.81
CA GLU A 34 9.43 -2.19 22.98
C GLU A 34 9.67 -0.74 22.55
N ILE A 35 10.45 -0.52 21.49
CA ILE A 35 10.65 0.83 20.94
C ILE A 35 9.32 1.43 20.47
N ALA A 36 8.49 0.66 19.76
CA ALA A 36 7.20 1.13 19.29
C ALA A 36 6.21 1.40 20.43
N GLU A 37 6.29 0.67 21.55
CA GLU A 37 5.50 0.94 22.75
C GLU A 37 5.93 2.26 23.42
N GLN A 38 7.25 2.48 23.56
CA GLN A 38 7.84 3.69 24.18
C GLN A 38 7.69 4.94 23.30
N HIS A 39 7.88 4.81 22.00
CA HIS A 39 7.76 5.91 21.04
C HIS A 39 6.29 6.28 20.83
N GLN A 40 5.96 7.57 20.93
CA GLN A 40 4.58 8.04 20.83
C GLN A 40 4.05 8.16 19.40
N HIS A 41 4.92 7.97 18.40
CA HIS A 41 4.56 8.10 16.99
C HIS A 41 4.86 6.81 16.20
N LEU A 42 4.56 6.84 14.90
CA LEU A 42 4.80 5.73 13.98
C LEU A 42 6.27 5.27 13.99
N THR A 43 6.48 3.96 14.08
CA THR A 43 7.78 3.32 13.90
C THR A 43 7.80 2.62 12.55
N VAL A 44 8.71 3.02 11.66
CA VAL A 44 8.86 2.45 10.32
C VAL A 44 10.08 1.53 10.30
N VAL A 45 9.87 0.25 10.05
CA VAL A 45 10.91 -0.78 10.05
C VAL A 45 11.24 -1.15 8.61
N VAL A 46 12.46 -0.82 8.20
CA VAL A 46 12.95 -1.10 6.84
C VAL A 46 13.81 -2.35 6.86
N THR A 47 13.29 -3.47 6.36
CA THR A 47 13.97 -4.76 6.39
C THR A 47 14.94 -4.94 5.20
N PRO A 48 15.90 -5.87 5.30
CA PRO A 48 16.84 -6.13 4.19
C PRO A 48 16.19 -6.75 2.93
N ASP A 49 15.07 -7.46 3.09
CA ASP A 49 14.38 -8.21 2.04
C ASP A 49 12.93 -8.55 2.46
N THR A 50 12.12 -8.96 1.46
CA THR A 50 10.69 -9.30 1.63
C THR A 50 10.49 -10.46 2.61
N ARG A 51 11.35 -11.49 2.56
CA ARG A 51 11.27 -12.64 3.49
C ARG A 51 11.40 -12.20 4.94
N SER A 52 12.33 -11.29 5.22
CA SER A 52 12.52 -10.72 6.55
C SER A 52 11.33 -9.87 6.98
N ALA A 53 10.72 -9.12 6.05
CA ALA A 53 9.53 -8.31 6.31
C ALA A 53 8.32 -9.17 6.72
N VAL A 54 8.01 -10.21 5.94
CA VAL A 54 6.90 -11.14 6.22
C VAL A 54 7.10 -11.87 7.54
N ARG A 55 8.31 -12.41 7.78
CA ARG A 55 8.64 -13.09 9.05
C ARG A 55 8.46 -12.17 10.25
N LEU A 56 9.01 -10.94 10.18
CA LEU A 56 8.91 -9.98 11.27
C LEU A 56 7.48 -9.50 11.49
N SER A 57 6.71 -9.29 10.42
CA SER A 57 5.31 -8.90 10.51
C SER A 57 4.50 -9.93 11.29
N GLY A 58 4.64 -11.23 10.99
CA GLY A 58 3.93 -12.29 11.72
C GLY A 58 4.26 -12.29 13.22
N ILE A 59 5.54 -12.23 13.56
CA ILE A 59 5.99 -12.21 14.97
C ILE A 59 5.49 -10.94 15.69
N LEU A 60 5.62 -9.78 15.06
CA LEU A 60 5.24 -8.50 15.67
C LEU A 60 3.73 -8.38 15.87
N SER A 61 2.92 -8.91 14.95
CA SER A 61 1.46 -8.93 15.10
C SER A 61 1.00 -9.73 16.33
N GLU A 62 1.75 -10.75 16.74
CA GLU A 62 1.47 -11.53 17.95
C GLU A 62 2.10 -10.91 19.21
N LEU A 63 3.29 -10.34 19.08
CA LEU A 63 4.10 -9.87 20.22
C LEU A 63 3.74 -8.44 20.67
N SER A 64 3.44 -7.56 19.72
CA SER A 64 3.23 -6.14 19.97
C SER A 64 1.79 -5.82 20.34
N SER A 65 1.62 -4.81 21.19
CA SER A 65 0.30 -4.21 21.45
C SER A 65 -0.07 -3.15 20.41
N GLN A 66 0.88 -2.73 19.56
CA GLN A 66 0.68 -1.74 18.52
C GLN A 66 0.14 -2.38 17.25
N GLU A 67 -0.64 -1.64 16.47
CA GLU A 67 -1.06 -2.09 15.15
C GLU A 67 0.17 -2.25 14.24
N VAL A 68 0.26 -3.40 13.57
CA VAL A 68 1.36 -3.78 12.68
C VAL A 68 0.84 -3.83 11.26
N ARG A 69 1.46 -3.06 10.36
CA ARG A 69 1.11 -3.04 8.93
C ARG A 69 2.33 -3.32 8.08
N LEU A 70 2.22 -4.31 7.21
CA LEU A 70 3.21 -4.61 6.18
C LEU A 70 2.82 -3.88 4.88
N PHE A 71 3.77 -3.20 4.26
CA PHE A 71 3.66 -2.71 2.90
C PHE A 71 4.41 -3.65 1.96
N PRO A 72 3.69 -4.47 1.17
CA PRO A 72 4.33 -5.50 0.38
C PRO A 72 4.95 -4.93 -0.90
N ASP A 73 5.95 -5.67 -1.38
CA ASP A 73 6.52 -5.48 -2.71
C ASP A 73 5.49 -5.88 -3.78
N TRP A 74 5.67 -5.42 -5.01
CA TRP A 74 4.85 -5.89 -6.14
C TRP A 74 5.06 -7.37 -6.47
N GLU A 75 6.17 -7.97 -6.03
CA GLU A 75 6.56 -9.36 -6.33
C GLU A 75 6.71 -9.63 -7.84
N THR A 76 6.96 -8.59 -8.62
CA THR A 76 7.32 -8.65 -10.05
C THR A 76 8.71 -8.07 -10.26
N LEU A 77 9.38 -8.46 -11.34
CA LEU A 77 10.71 -7.92 -11.66
C LEU A 77 10.60 -6.53 -12.29
N PRO A 78 11.58 -5.62 -12.09
CA PRO A 78 11.55 -4.33 -12.77
C PRO A 78 11.36 -4.46 -14.28
N TYR A 79 10.34 -3.78 -14.81
CA TYR A 79 9.92 -3.85 -16.21
C TYR A 79 9.39 -5.23 -16.64
N ASP A 80 8.74 -5.95 -15.73
CA ASP A 80 8.06 -7.20 -16.01
C ASP A 80 6.92 -7.03 -17.02
N THR A 81 6.59 -8.12 -17.70
CA THR A 81 5.38 -8.23 -18.53
C THR A 81 4.16 -8.68 -17.72
N PHE A 82 4.35 -9.05 -16.44
CA PHE A 82 3.28 -9.40 -15.52
C PHE A 82 2.91 -8.23 -14.63
N SER A 83 1.61 -8.05 -14.38
CA SER A 83 1.11 -7.15 -13.35
C SER A 83 1.15 -7.83 -11.97
N PRO A 84 1.29 -7.07 -10.88
CA PRO A 84 1.16 -7.59 -9.53
C PRO A 84 -0.22 -8.23 -9.31
N HIS A 85 -0.29 -9.21 -8.41
CA HIS A 85 -1.56 -9.83 -8.03
C HIS A 85 -2.51 -8.81 -7.37
N GLN A 86 -3.83 -8.95 -7.58
CA GLN A 86 -4.80 -7.98 -7.05
C GLN A 86 -4.77 -7.89 -5.51
N ASP A 87 -4.50 -9.00 -4.82
CA ASP A 87 -4.34 -9.00 -3.36
C ASP A 87 -3.14 -8.16 -2.89
N ILE A 88 -2.06 -8.11 -3.69
CA ILE A 88 -0.89 -7.28 -3.41
C ILE A 88 -1.27 -5.81 -3.58
N ILE A 89 -1.94 -5.45 -4.68
CA ILE A 89 -2.42 -4.08 -4.93
C ILE A 89 -3.39 -3.62 -3.83
N SER A 90 -4.37 -4.47 -3.48
CA SER A 90 -5.30 -4.27 -2.37
C SER A 90 -4.56 -3.99 -1.05
N SER A 91 -3.60 -4.85 -0.69
CA SER A 91 -2.80 -4.71 0.53
C SER A 91 -1.96 -3.43 0.53
N ARG A 92 -1.39 -3.05 -0.62
CA ARG A 92 -0.60 -1.82 -0.78
C ARG A 92 -1.44 -0.58 -0.61
N LEU A 93 -2.58 -0.50 -1.29
CA LEU A 93 -3.51 0.62 -1.18
C LEU A 93 -4.01 0.77 0.27
N SER A 94 -4.35 -0.34 0.93
CA SER A 94 -4.74 -0.37 2.35
C SER A 94 -3.62 0.19 3.25
N ALA A 95 -2.38 -0.27 3.05
CA ALA A 95 -1.23 0.15 3.83
C ALA A 95 -0.89 1.65 3.60
N LEU A 96 -0.97 2.15 2.37
CA LEU A 96 -0.76 3.57 2.07
C LEU A 96 -1.87 4.45 2.65
N PHE A 97 -3.12 4.01 2.57
CA PHE A 97 -4.25 4.72 3.17
C PHE A 97 -4.15 4.75 4.70
N TYR A 98 -3.74 3.65 5.33
CA TYR A 98 -3.41 3.59 6.75
C TYR A 98 -2.32 4.62 7.10
N LEU A 99 -1.24 4.68 6.31
CA LEU A 99 -0.08 5.52 6.58
C LEU A 99 -0.42 7.02 6.64
N GLN A 100 -1.42 7.46 5.86
CA GLN A 100 -1.90 8.85 5.87
C GLN A 100 -2.59 9.25 7.18
N ASN A 101 -3.12 8.29 7.92
CA ASN A 101 -3.93 8.52 9.12
C ASN A 101 -3.24 8.06 10.41
N ALA A 102 -2.25 7.17 10.29
CA ALA A 102 -1.57 6.54 11.42
C ALA A 102 -0.72 7.52 12.21
N LYS A 103 -1.08 7.73 13.48
CA LYS A 103 -0.26 8.51 14.42
C LYS A 103 0.78 7.66 15.13
N LYS A 104 0.43 6.41 15.45
CA LYS A 104 1.24 5.43 16.18
C LYS A 104 0.99 4.04 15.59
N GLY A 105 2.01 3.18 15.65
CA GLY A 105 1.96 1.84 15.05
C GLY A 105 3.34 1.40 14.57
N ILE A 106 3.39 0.21 13.99
CA ILE A 106 4.59 -0.34 13.34
C ILE A 106 4.28 -0.53 11.86
N PHE A 107 5.03 0.14 10.99
CA PHE A 107 4.92 0.01 9.54
C PHE A 107 6.18 -0.67 8.99
N LEU A 108 6.02 -1.84 8.36
CA LEU A 108 7.12 -2.64 7.86
C LEU A 108 7.19 -2.63 6.35
N LEU A 109 8.39 -2.58 5.80
CA LEU A 109 8.63 -2.78 4.37
C LEU A 109 10.07 -3.19 4.10
N PRO A 110 10.36 -3.89 3.00
CA PRO A 110 11.73 -4.14 2.59
C PRO A 110 12.35 -2.92 1.91
N ILE A 111 13.68 -2.86 1.90
CA ILE A 111 14.42 -1.74 1.31
C ILE A 111 14.13 -1.55 -0.18
N ALA A 112 13.91 -2.62 -0.95
CA ALA A 112 13.59 -2.54 -2.37
C ALA A 112 12.29 -1.75 -2.60
N THR A 113 11.25 -2.05 -1.83
CA THR A 113 9.96 -1.36 -1.89
C THR A 113 10.05 0.08 -1.36
N LEU A 114 10.89 0.36 -0.37
CA LEU A 114 11.15 1.75 0.07
C LEU A 114 11.71 2.62 -1.06
N MET A 115 12.52 2.04 -1.95
CA MET A 115 13.16 2.74 -3.07
C MET A 115 12.22 2.98 -4.25
N GLN A 116 11.10 2.26 -4.31
CA GLN A 116 10.11 2.40 -5.36
C GLN A 116 9.39 3.75 -5.26
N ARG A 117 9.13 4.38 -6.40
CA ARG A 117 8.25 5.54 -6.49
C ARG A 117 6.79 5.09 -6.35
N LEU A 118 5.97 5.95 -5.77
CA LEU A 118 4.56 5.67 -5.46
C LEU A 118 3.66 6.73 -6.12
N CYS A 119 2.37 6.44 -6.16
CA CYS A 119 1.38 7.47 -6.47
C CYS A 119 1.43 8.62 -5.45
N PRO A 120 1.00 9.83 -5.80
CA PRO A 120 0.90 10.93 -4.85
C PRO A 120 -0.10 10.63 -3.72
N PRO A 121 0.16 11.04 -2.46
CA PRO A 121 -0.81 10.89 -1.36
C PRO A 121 -2.21 11.44 -1.71
N GLN A 122 -2.25 12.54 -2.46
CA GLN A 122 -3.47 13.19 -2.91
C GLN A 122 -4.29 12.27 -3.81
N TYR A 123 -3.68 11.41 -4.62
CA TYR A 123 -4.42 10.48 -5.48
C TYR A 123 -5.33 9.58 -4.64
N LEU A 124 -4.82 8.99 -3.55
CA LEU A 124 -5.65 8.16 -2.68
C LEU A 124 -6.73 8.99 -1.99
N GLN A 125 -6.40 10.16 -1.44
CA GLN A 125 -7.35 11.00 -0.70
C GLN A 125 -8.57 11.42 -1.55
N HIS A 126 -8.36 11.72 -2.84
CA HIS A 126 -9.44 12.16 -3.73
C HIS A 126 -10.24 11.01 -4.34
N ASN A 127 -9.73 9.77 -4.28
CA ASN A 127 -10.37 8.60 -4.89
C ASN A 127 -10.90 7.60 -3.86
N VAL A 128 -11.04 8.02 -2.59
CA VAL A 128 -11.77 7.23 -1.59
C VAL A 128 -13.26 7.56 -1.67
N LEU A 129 -14.09 6.55 -1.91
CA LEU A 129 -15.55 6.66 -1.85
C LEU A 129 -16.06 5.98 -0.57
N LEU A 130 -16.70 6.76 0.30
CA LEU A 130 -17.39 6.26 1.49
C LEU A 130 -18.84 5.93 1.11
N ILE A 131 -19.24 4.67 1.29
CA ILE A 131 -20.59 4.19 1.01
C ILE A 131 -21.22 3.81 2.34
N LYS A 132 -22.41 4.34 2.63
CA LYS A 132 -23.15 4.07 3.85
C LYS A 132 -24.53 3.50 3.55
N ARG A 133 -25.04 2.74 4.52
CA ARG A 133 -26.46 2.41 4.56
C ARG A 133 -27.29 3.71 4.53
N SER A 134 -28.40 3.69 3.81
CA SER A 134 -29.29 4.83 3.56
C SER A 134 -28.71 5.97 2.70
N ASP A 135 -27.56 5.78 2.06
CA ASP A 135 -27.13 6.68 1.01
C ASP A 135 -28.12 6.62 -0.17
N ARG A 136 -28.53 7.80 -0.66
CA ARG A 136 -29.42 7.93 -1.82
C ARG A 136 -28.63 7.97 -3.12
N ILE A 137 -28.43 6.80 -3.71
CA ILE A 137 -27.74 6.62 -4.98
C ILE A 137 -28.42 5.51 -5.78
N VAL A 138 -28.73 5.80 -7.04
CA VAL A 138 -29.22 4.77 -7.97
C VAL A 138 -28.08 3.87 -8.44
N ILE A 139 -28.37 2.59 -8.62
CA ILE A 139 -27.37 1.55 -8.93
C ILE A 139 -26.54 1.85 -10.18
N ASP A 140 -27.14 2.45 -11.22
CA ASP A 140 -26.42 2.83 -12.45
C ASP A 140 -25.37 3.92 -12.22
N LYS A 141 -25.62 4.85 -11.29
CA LYS A 141 -24.62 5.86 -10.92
C LYS A 141 -23.47 5.23 -10.13
N MET A 142 -23.78 4.30 -9.24
CA MET A 142 -22.75 3.54 -8.51
C MET A 142 -21.87 2.75 -9.50
N ARG A 143 -22.48 2.09 -10.50
CA ARG A 143 -21.74 1.39 -11.56
C ARG A 143 -20.75 2.32 -12.27
N LEU A 144 -21.18 3.50 -12.71
CA LEU A 144 -20.30 4.46 -13.37
C LEU A 144 -19.18 4.97 -12.45
N GLN A 145 -19.44 5.12 -11.15
CA GLN A 145 -18.40 5.48 -10.18
C GLN A 145 -17.38 4.36 -9.99
N LEU A 146 -17.82 3.09 -9.96
CA LEU A 146 -16.93 1.92 -9.89
C LEU A 146 -16.06 1.82 -11.14
N GLU A 147 -16.64 1.96 -12.33
CA GLU A 147 -15.90 1.97 -13.61
C GLU A 147 -14.85 3.10 -13.65
N SER A 148 -15.24 4.31 -13.23
CA SER A 148 -14.30 5.44 -13.13
C SER A 148 -13.20 5.23 -12.09
N ALA A 149 -13.46 4.43 -11.05
CA ALA A 149 -12.46 4.04 -10.05
C ALA A 149 -11.58 2.87 -10.51
N GLY A 150 -11.81 2.33 -11.71
CA GLY A 150 -11.05 1.24 -12.33
C GLY A 150 -11.54 -0.16 -11.98
N TYR A 151 -12.70 -0.31 -11.33
CA TYR A 151 -13.25 -1.62 -11.01
C TYR A 151 -13.77 -2.32 -12.25
N ARG A 152 -13.63 -3.65 -12.27
CA ARG A 152 -14.01 -4.50 -13.41
C ARG A 152 -15.41 -5.08 -13.20
N ALA A 153 -16.27 -4.91 -14.19
CA ALA A 153 -17.56 -5.57 -14.25
C ALA A 153 -17.37 -7.07 -14.56
N VAL A 154 -17.90 -7.94 -13.70
CA VAL A 154 -17.85 -9.40 -13.86
C VAL A 154 -19.24 -10.01 -13.63
N GLU A 155 -19.42 -11.26 -14.04
CA GLU A 155 -20.66 -11.98 -13.76
C GLU A 155 -20.76 -12.36 -12.27
N GLN A 156 -19.64 -12.72 -11.66
CA GLN A 156 -19.51 -13.13 -10.27
C GLN A 156 -18.21 -12.58 -9.70
N VAL A 157 -18.29 -11.94 -8.54
CA VAL A 157 -17.15 -11.35 -7.84
C VAL A 157 -16.35 -12.45 -7.14
N LEU A 158 -15.06 -12.52 -7.44
CA LEU A 158 -14.12 -13.48 -6.84
C LEU A 158 -12.86 -12.77 -6.30
N GLU A 159 -12.37 -11.76 -7.00
CA GLU A 159 -11.12 -11.07 -6.67
C GLU A 159 -11.35 -9.60 -6.30
N HIS A 160 -10.37 -9.00 -5.65
CA HIS A 160 -10.33 -7.56 -5.40
C HIS A 160 -10.41 -6.75 -6.70
N GLY A 161 -11.10 -5.61 -6.64
CA GLY A 161 -11.27 -4.73 -7.80
C GLY A 161 -12.41 -5.14 -8.74
N GLU A 162 -13.23 -6.12 -8.35
CA GLU A 162 -14.36 -6.60 -9.15
C GLU A 162 -15.70 -6.14 -8.58
N TYR A 163 -16.69 -6.03 -9.45
CA TYR A 163 -18.09 -5.87 -9.06
C TYR A 163 -19.04 -6.57 -10.03
N ALA A 164 -20.22 -6.94 -9.55
CA ALA A 164 -21.30 -7.53 -10.34
C ALA A 164 -22.64 -6.90 -9.95
N VAL A 165 -23.52 -6.67 -10.94
CA VAL A 165 -24.87 -6.14 -10.74
C VAL A 165 -25.90 -7.18 -11.14
N ARG A 166 -26.85 -7.47 -10.25
CA ARG A 166 -27.94 -8.45 -10.45
C ARG A 166 -29.25 -7.90 -9.90
N GLY A 167 -30.02 -7.24 -10.76
CA GLY A 167 -31.28 -6.60 -10.35
C GLY A 167 -31.02 -5.46 -9.36
N SER A 168 -31.52 -5.59 -8.14
CA SER A 168 -31.29 -4.63 -7.05
C SER A 168 -30.00 -4.89 -6.25
N LEU A 169 -29.25 -5.95 -6.56
CA LEU A 169 -28.04 -6.31 -5.83
C LEU A 169 -26.80 -5.83 -6.58
N LEU A 170 -25.84 -5.28 -5.83
CA LEU A 170 -24.50 -5.00 -6.30
C LEU A 170 -23.49 -5.68 -5.39
N ASP A 171 -22.77 -6.65 -5.93
CA ASP A 171 -21.65 -7.30 -5.26
C ASP A 171 -20.37 -6.57 -5.64
N LEU A 172 -19.50 -6.30 -4.69
CA LEU A 172 -18.19 -5.72 -4.97
C LEU A 172 -17.12 -6.25 -4.00
N PHE A 173 -15.88 -6.29 -4.47
CA PHE A 173 -14.71 -6.58 -3.62
C PHE A 173 -13.78 -5.36 -3.58
N PRO A 174 -13.93 -4.49 -2.56
CA PRO A 174 -13.12 -3.28 -2.44
C PRO A 174 -11.62 -3.54 -2.32
N MET A 175 -10.80 -2.75 -3.02
CA MET A 175 -9.38 -2.66 -2.70
C MET A 175 -9.20 -2.20 -1.25
N GLY A 176 -8.34 -2.91 -0.54
CA GLY A 176 -7.99 -2.70 0.86
C GLY A 176 -8.98 -3.26 1.90
N SER A 177 -10.04 -3.95 1.47
CA SER A 177 -10.89 -4.78 2.34
C SER A 177 -10.37 -6.22 2.38
N ALA A 178 -10.59 -6.94 3.48
CA ALA A 178 -10.29 -8.38 3.53
C ALA A 178 -11.45 -9.26 3.03
N VAL A 179 -12.64 -8.67 2.87
CA VAL A 179 -13.89 -9.37 2.51
C VAL A 179 -14.68 -8.57 1.47
N PRO A 180 -15.48 -9.22 0.62
CA PRO A 180 -16.35 -8.54 -0.31
C PRO A 180 -17.69 -8.16 0.34
N PHE A 181 -18.45 -7.30 -0.34
CA PHE A 181 -19.73 -6.78 0.15
C PHE A 181 -20.82 -6.88 -0.90
N ARG A 182 -22.04 -7.16 -0.43
CA ARG A 182 -23.29 -7.10 -1.18
C ARG A 182 -24.09 -5.90 -0.71
N LEU A 183 -24.37 -4.99 -1.62
CA LEU A 183 -25.26 -3.85 -1.44
C LEU A 183 -26.65 -4.24 -1.97
N ASP A 184 -27.68 -4.09 -1.13
CA ASP A 184 -29.07 -4.26 -1.55
C ASP A 184 -29.72 -2.89 -1.71
N PHE A 185 -30.27 -2.62 -2.90
CA PHE A 185 -30.88 -1.36 -3.25
C PHE A 185 -32.41 -1.45 -3.18
N PHE A 186 -33.04 -0.47 -2.57
CA PHE A 186 -34.48 -0.26 -2.65
C PHE A 186 -34.75 1.08 -3.32
N ASP A 187 -35.30 1.04 -4.54
CA ASP A 187 -35.42 2.20 -5.43
C ASP A 187 -34.08 2.93 -5.65
N ASP A 188 -33.89 4.11 -5.05
CA ASP A 188 -32.69 4.94 -5.14
C ASP A 188 -31.91 5.03 -3.82
N GLU A 189 -32.11 4.08 -2.91
CA GLU A 189 -31.46 4.02 -1.59
C GLU A 189 -30.77 2.68 -1.34
N ILE A 190 -29.62 2.72 -0.66
CA ILE A 190 -28.94 1.51 -0.14
C ILE A 190 -29.66 1.04 1.12
N ASP A 191 -30.46 -0.01 1.01
CA ASP A 191 -31.23 -0.57 2.13
C ASP A 191 -30.32 -1.31 3.13
N SER A 192 -29.41 -2.15 2.62
CA SER A 192 -28.45 -2.87 3.47
C SER A 192 -27.09 -3.11 2.80
N ILE A 193 -26.06 -3.25 3.65
CA ILE A 193 -24.70 -3.61 3.25
C ILE A 193 -24.32 -4.86 4.04
N ARG A 194 -23.97 -5.94 3.36
CA ARG A 194 -23.60 -7.21 4.00
C ARG A 194 -22.26 -7.73 3.48
N THR A 195 -21.47 -8.34 4.33
CA THR A 195 -20.34 -9.16 3.86
C THR A 195 -20.87 -10.43 3.20
N PHE A 196 -20.11 -11.04 2.29
CA PHE A 196 -20.45 -12.35 1.75
C PHE A 196 -19.20 -13.20 1.51
N ASP A 197 -19.41 -14.51 1.40
CA ASP A 197 -18.36 -15.49 1.11
C ASP A 197 -18.25 -15.74 -0.40
N VAL A 198 -17.07 -15.56 -0.98
CA VAL A 198 -16.86 -15.65 -2.44
C VAL A 198 -17.09 -17.05 -3.00
N ASP A 199 -16.89 -18.10 -2.21
CA ASP A 199 -17.03 -19.49 -2.66
C ASP A 199 -18.50 -19.95 -2.65
N THR A 200 -19.22 -19.62 -1.58
CA THR A 200 -20.61 -20.03 -1.35
C THR A 200 -21.63 -19.01 -1.83
N GLN A 201 -21.21 -17.77 -2.07
CA GLN A 201 -22.05 -16.63 -2.49
C GLN A 201 -23.15 -16.26 -1.48
N ARG A 202 -22.96 -16.62 -0.20
CA ARG A 202 -23.89 -16.38 0.89
C ARG A 202 -23.51 -15.13 1.70
N THR A 203 -24.50 -14.32 2.02
CA THR A 203 -24.34 -13.16 2.90
C THR A 203 -24.10 -13.59 4.34
N LEU A 204 -23.33 -12.77 5.05
CA LEU A 204 -22.92 -12.98 6.43
C LEU A 204 -23.38 -11.77 7.28
N ASP A 205 -22.43 -10.96 7.76
CA ASP A 205 -22.69 -9.87 8.70
C ASP A 205 -23.20 -8.61 7.99
N GLU A 206 -24.15 -7.93 8.62
CA GLU A 206 -24.59 -6.60 8.18
C GLU A 206 -23.68 -5.51 8.78
N ILE A 207 -23.32 -4.53 7.96
CA ILE A 207 -22.46 -3.41 8.35
C ILE A 207 -23.07 -2.07 7.94
N GLN A 208 -22.57 -0.99 8.53
CA GLN A 208 -23.13 0.35 8.33
C GLN A 208 -22.48 1.12 7.17
N SER A 209 -21.23 0.81 6.84
CA SER A 209 -20.47 1.55 5.84
C SER A 209 -19.24 0.82 5.36
N ILE A 210 -18.81 1.10 4.14
CA ILE A 210 -17.55 0.64 3.55
C ILE A 210 -16.76 1.81 2.98
N ASN A 211 -15.44 1.70 3.00
CA ASN A 211 -14.53 2.58 2.27
C ASN A 211 -14.08 1.86 1.00
N LEU A 212 -14.25 2.50 -0.13
CA LEU A 212 -13.79 2.02 -1.42
C LEU A 212 -12.54 2.81 -1.82
N LEU A 213 -11.41 2.11 -1.94
CA LEU A 213 -10.18 2.66 -2.53
C LEU A 213 -10.23 2.49 -4.06
N PRO A 214 -9.44 3.26 -4.84
CA PRO A 214 -9.34 3.02 -6.29
C PRO A 214 -8.85 1.60 -6.59
N ALA A 215 -9.18 1.06 -7.76
CA ALA A 215 -8.78 -0.30 -8.15
C ALA A 215 -7.28 -0.43 -8.41
N HIS A 216 -6.59 0.66 -8.72
CA HIS A 216 -5.17 0.68 -9.08
C HIS A 216 -4.42 1.78 -8.33
N GLU A 217 -3.09 1.69 -8.34
CA GLU A 217 -2.20 2.76 -7.84
C GLU A 217 -2.05 3.92 -8.86
N PHE A 218 -2.93 4.04 -9.85
CA PHE A 218 -2.94 5.10 -10.87
C PHE A 218 -4.35 5.31 -11.46
N PRO A 219 -4.68 6.54 -11.91
CA PRO A 219 -5.98 6.83 -12.49
C PRO A 219 -6.21 6.10 -13.82
N THR A 220 -7.41 5.53 -13.97
CA THR A 220 -7.85 4.82 -15.18
C THR A 220 -9.11 5.44 -15.79
N ASP A 221 -9.57 6.57 -15.25
CA ASP A 221 -10.66 7.36 -15.81
C ASP A 221 -10.22 8.08 -17.10
N ASP A 222 -11.18 8.69 -17.79
CA ASP A 222 -10.92 9.41 -19.05
C ASP A 222 -9.81 10.46 -18.91
N LYS A 223 -9.75 11.15 -17.75
CA LYS A 223 -8.71 12.14 -17.46
C LYS A 223 -7.35 11.49 -17.29
N GLY A 224 -7.26 10.38 -16.56
CA GLY A 224 -6.03 9.60 -16.42
C GLY A 224 -5.51 9.09 -17.76
N ILE A 225 -6.39 8.58 -18.62
CA ILE A 225 -6.04 8.10 -19.96
C ILE A 225 -5.57 9.26 -20.87
N GLU A 226 -6.25 10.40 -20.83
CA GLU A 226 -5.84 11.59 -21.59
C GLU A 226 -4.46 12.09 -21.15
N PHE A 227 -4.23 12.15 -19.83
CA PHE A 227 -2.95 12.54 -19.26
C PHE A 227 -1.84 11.58 -19.68
N PHE A 228 -2.06 10.27 -19.55
CA PHE A 228 -1.15 9.23 -20.03
C PHE A 228 -0.78 9.43 -21.49
N ARG A 229 -1.78 9.65 -22.37
CA ARG A 229 -1.55 9.87 -23.80
C ARG A 229 -0.70 11.12 -24.06
N SER A 230 -0.92 12.19 -23.30
CA SER A 230 -0.12 13.41 -23.39
C SER A 230 1.34 13.16 -22.98
N GLN A 231 1.56 12.61 -21.79
CA GLN A 231 2.89 12.32 -21.27
C GLN A 231 3.65 11.32 -22.15
N PHE A 232 2.96 10.33 -22.71
CA PHE A 232 3.56 9.36 -23.61
C PHE A 232 4.10 10.03 -24.87
N ARG A 233 3.33 10.93 -25.49
CA ARG A 233 3.76 11.67 -26.69
C ARG A 233 4.93 12.59 -26.38
N GLU A 234 4.91 13.26 -25.24
CA GLU A 234 5.99 14.15 -24.82
C GLU A 234 7.30 13.37 -24.55
N THR A 235 7.19 12.19 -23.93
CA THR A 235 8.35 11.40 -23.52
C THR A 235 8.98 10.62 -24.68
N PHE A 236 8.17 10.01 -25.55
CA PHE A 236 8.63 9.07 -26.57
C PHE A 236 8.51 9.59 -28.01
N GLY A 237 7.73 10.65 -28.25
CA GLY A 237 7.52 11.22 -29.58
C GLY A 237 6.68 10.32 -30.48
N GLU A 238 7.33 9.45 -31.26
CA GLU A 238 6.67 8.63 -32.28
C GLU A 238 5.77 7.55 -31.69
N ILE A 239 4.50 7.54 -32.10
CA ILE A 239 3.52 6.52 -31.71
C ILE A 239 3.42 5.46 -32.80
N ARG A 240 3.67 4.20 -32.42
CA ARG A 240 3.41 3.06 -33.30
C ARG A 240 1.90 2.88 -33.50
N ARG A 241 1.51 2.58 -34.73
CA ARG A 241 0.11 2.30 -35.12
C ARG A 241 -0.34 0.87 -34.84
N ASP A 242 0.58 0.04 -34.37
CA ASP A 242 0.31 -1.35 -34.01
C ASP A 242 -0.78 -1.43 -32.93
N PRO A 243 -1.87 -2.20 -33.13
CA PRO A 243 -2.94 -2.32 -32.16
C PRO A 243 -2.48 -2.80 -30.78
N GLU A 244 -1.45 -3.63 -30.69
CA GLU A 244 -0.91 -4.19 -29.44
C GLU A 244 0.00 -3.20 -28.70
N HIS A 245 0.37 -2.10 -29.35
CA HIS A 245 1.20 -1.08 -28.73
C HIS A 245 0.50 -0.48 -27.51
N ILE A 246 1.23 -0.35 -26.40
CA ILE A 246 0.70 0.16 -25.12
C ILE A 246 -0.11 1.43 -25.27
N TYR A 247 0.39 2.41 -26.03
CA TYR A 247 -0.35 3.65 -26.29
C TYR A 247 -1.75 3.39 -26.86
N GLN A 248 -1.88 2.47 -27.81
CA GLN A 248 -3.17 2.16 -28.44
C GLN A 248 -4.10 1.41 -27.51
N GLN A 249 -3.57 0.47 -26.70
CA GLN A 249 -4.34 -0.29 -25.72
C GLN A 249 -4.91 0.62 -24.62
N ILE A 250 -4.06 1.45 -23.99
CA ILE A 250 -4.50 2.40 -22.96
C ILE A 250 -5.48 3.43 -23.55
N SER A 251 -5.27 3.86 -24.79
CA SER A 251 -6.20 4.78 -25.47
C SER A 251 -7.60 4.22 -25.69
N LYS A 252 -7.75 2.90 -25.66
CA LYS A 252 -9.05 2.20 -25.74
C LYS A 252 -9.60 1.85 -24.34
N GLY A 253 -8.92 2.25 -23.27
CA GLY A 253 -9.28 1.89 -21.90
C GLY A 253 -8.87 0.46 -21.50
N THR A 254 -8.02 -0.21 -22.30
CA THR A 254 -7.56 -1.57 -21.98
C THR A 254 -6.20 -1.52 -21.28
N LEU A 255 -6.17 -1.91 -20.01
CA LEU A 255 -4.93 -2.08 -19.26
C LEU A 255 -4.21 -3.36 -19.71
N ILE A 256 -2.94 -3.23 -20.07
CA ILE A 256 -2.09 -4.38 -20.42
C ILE A 256 -1.37 -4.92 -19.19
N SER A 257 -0.99 -6.20 -19.21
CA SER A 257 -0.14 -6.76 -18.16
C SER A 257 1.20 -6.02 -18.08
N GLY A 258 1.65 -5.72 -16.87
CA GLY A 258 2.85 -4.94 -16.56
C GLY A 258 2.64 -3.42 -16.60
N ILE A 259 1.42 -2.92 -16.83
CA ILE A 259 1.11 -1.47 -16.95
C ILE A 259 1.64 -0.62 -15.78
N GLU A 260 1.82 -1.23 -14.61
CA GLU A 260 2.38 -0.63 -13.39
C GLU A 260 3.77 0.00 -13.63
N TYR A 261 4.57 -0.54 -14.55
CA TYR A 261 5.88 0.02 -14.89
C TYR A 261 5.82 1.32 -15.72
N TRP A 262 4.62 1.69 -16.19
CA TRP A 262 4.33 2.97 -16.83
C TRP A 262 3.55 3.92 -15.91
N GLN A 263 3.39 3.57 -14.62
CA GLN A 263 2.74 4.41 -13.62
C GLN A 263 3.17 5.90 -13.65
N PRO A 264 4.46 6.26 -13.87
CA PRO A 264 4.86 7.67 -13.95
C PRO A 264 4.19 8.48 -15.05
N LEU A 265 3.63 7.85 -16.09
CA LEU A 265 2.94 8.55 -17.17
C LEU A 265 1.52 8.95 -16.78
N PHE A 266 0.98 8.43 -15.67
CA PHE A 266 -0.36 8.77 -15.18
C PHE A 266 -0.36 9.94 -14.18
N PHE A 267 0.81 10.45 -13.81
CA PHE A 267 0.96 11.52 -12.82
C PHE A 267 1.94 12.59 -13.28
N ALA A 268 1.71 13.85 -12.89
CA ALA A 268 2.65 14.93 -13.13
C ALA A 268 3.93 14.78 -12.30
N GLU A 269 3.82 14.25 -11.08
CA GLU A 269 4.93 13.96 -10.20
C GLU A 269 4.66 12.67 -9.44
N MET A 270 5.71 11.86 -9.24
CA MET A 270 5.66 10.63 -8.45
C MET A 270 6.17 10.88 -7.04
N ALA A 271 5.50 10.30 -6.05
CA ALA A 271 5.91 10.39 -4.65
C ALA A 271 6.92 9.30 -4.29
N THR A 272 7.46 9.40 -3.08
CA THR A 272 8.16 8.36 -2.34
C THR A 272 7.35 7.98 -1.11
N LEU A 273 7.71 6.88 -0.45
CA LEU A 273 7.09 6.56 0.84
C LEU A 273 7.28 7.69 1.87
N PHE A 274 8.37 8.46 1.78
CA PHE A 274 8.64 9.55 2.74
C PHE A 274 7.60 10.66 2.69
N ASP A 275 6.92 10.84 1.55
CA ASP A 275 5.85 11.84 1.37
C ASP A 275 4.55 11.42 2.07
N TYR A 276 4.41 10.12 2.41
CA TYR A 276 3.32 9.59 3.20
C TYR A 276 3.60 9.59 4.71
N LEU A 277 4.87 9.64 5.12
CA LEU A 277 5.25 9.46 6.52
C LEU A 277 5.02 10.74 7.35
N PRO A 278 4.47 10.63 8.58
CA PRO A 278 4.39 11.77 9.48
C PRO A 278 5.80 12.27 9.85
N THR A 279 5.92 13.57 10.15
CA THR A 279 7.21 14.23 10.46
C THR A 279 7.94 13.60 11.65
N GLN A 280 7.19 13.04 12.60
CA GLN A 280 7.72 12.45 13.83
C GLN A 280 7.98 10.93 13.71
N ALA A 281 7.89 10.35 12.51
CA ALA A 281 8.17 8.94 12.30
C ALA A 281 9.61 8.57 12.71
N LEU A 282 9.75 7.45 13.41
CA LEU A 282 11.03 6.86 13.75
C LEU A 282 11.38 5.77 12.73
N LEU A 283 12.55 5.87 12.10
CA LEU A 283 13.02 4.84 11.18
C LEU A 283 13.92 3.82 11.91
N TRP A 284 13.59 2.54 11.83
CA TRP A 284 14.46 1.42 12.22
C TRP A 284 15.08 0.81 10.96
N ILE A 285 16.42 0.82 10.88
CA ILE A 285 17.17 0.27 9.75
C ILE A 285 18.32 -0.63 10.23
N TRP A 286 18.56 -1.72 9.51
CA TRP A 286 19.73 -2.57 9.74
C TRP A 286 20.98 -1.94 9.13
N LYS A 287 22.11 -2.00 9.86
CA LYS A 287 23.39 -1.40 9.43
C LYS A 287 23.85 -1.90 8.04
N GLN A 288 23.60 -3.18 7.76
CA GLN A 288 23.98 -3.84 6.50
C GLN A 288 23.19 -3.37 5.27
N ILE A 289 22.07 -2.64 5.45
CA ILE A 289 21.29 -2.08 4.35
C ILE A 289 22.11 -1.02 3.59
N LYS A 290 23.07 -0.34 4.25
CA LYS A 290 23.96 0.65 3.61
C LYS A 290 24.79 0.09 2.46
N HIS A 291 25.12 -1.21 2.48
CA HIS A 291 25.96 -1.83 1.43
C HIS A 291 25.15 -2.37 0.24
N LYS A 292 23.84 -2.56 0.38
CA LYS A 292 22.96 -3.04 -0.71
C LYS A 292 22.37 -1.92 -1.57
N GLY A 293 22.64 -0.65 -1.27
CA GLY A 293 22.09 0.49 -2.01
C GLY A 293 23.09 1.61 -2.22
N SER A 294 23.81 1.60 -3.35
CA SER A 294 24.42 2.82 -3.92
C SER A 294 23.35 3.88 -4.23
N VAL A 295 22.10 3.45 -4.48
CA VAL A 295 20.91 4.30 -4.61
C VAL A 295 20.37 4.78 -3.25
N PHE A 296 20.46 3.97 -2.19
CA PHE A 296 20.05 4.36 -0.83
C PHE A 296 20.83 5.56 -0.31
N ILE A 297 22.13 5.67 -0.64
CA ILE A 297 22.96 6.83 -0.24
C ILE A 297 22.48 8.12 -0.94
N LYS A 298 22.07 8.07 -2.21
CA LYS A 298 21.47 9.23 -2.91
C LYS A 298 20.09 9.59 -2.32
N MET A 299 19.28 8.60 -1.98
CA MET A 299 18.00 8.80 -1.29
C MET A 299 18.18 9.35 0.11
N GLN A 300 19.17 8.86 0.87
CA GLN A 300 19.51 9.35 2.20
C GLN A 300 19.86 10.84 2.15
N ASN A 301 20.59 11.31 1.13
CA ASN A 301 20.88 12.75 0.97
C ASN A 301 19.61 13.59 0.68
N SER A 302 18.61 13.02 0.00
CA SER A 302 17.31 13.67 -0.21
C SER A 302 16.41 13.62 1.04
N VAL A 303 16.49 12.54 1.82
CA VAL A 303 15.74 12.32 3.07
C VAL A 303 16.34 13.11 4.24
N MET A 304 17.67 13.30 4.26
CA MET A 304 18.37 14.09 5.28
C MET A 304 17.98 15.58 5.26
N ASN A 305 17.50 16.10 4.13
CA ASN A 305 16.97 17.46 4.05
C ASN A 305 15.54 17.58 4.62
N ASN A 306 14.81 16.47 4.77
CA ASN A 306 13.46 16.42 5.33
C ASN A 306 13.47 15.69 6.69
N ALA A 307 13.97 16.41 7.71
CA ALA A 307 13.84 16.19 9.14
C ALA A 307 13.19 14.86 9.61
N LYS A 308 13.95 13.75 9.67
CA LYS A 308 13.51 12.47 10.27
C LYS A 308 14.60 11.83 11.13
N ARG A 309 14.21 11.03 12.14
CA ARG A 309 15.09 10.40 13.14
C ARG A 309 15.38 8.96 12.76
N ILE A 310 16.63 8.49 12.90
CA ILE A 310 17.07 7.20 12.31
C ILE A 310 17.81 6.36 13.34
N LEU A 311 17.28 5.18 13.67
CA LEU A 311 17.93 4.18 14.51
C LEU A 311 18.65 3.12 13.66
N TYR A 312 19.91 2.83 13.99
CA TYR A 312 20.72 1.80 13.34
C TYR A 312 20.85 0.55 14.22
N VAL A 313 20.76 -0.64 13.63
CA VAL A 313 21.01 -1.90 14.35
C VAL A 313 22.04 -2.75 13.58
N PRO A 314 23.24 -3.03 14.16
CA PRO A 314 24.15 -4.03 13.61
C PRO A 314 23.74 -5.44 14.05
N TYR A 315 23.69 -6.39 13.13
CA TYR A 315 23.80 -7.81 13.50
C TYR A 315 25.24 -8.09 13.93
N CYS A 316 25.41 -8.78 15.07
CA CYS A 316 26.70 -9.28 15.49
C CYS A 316 26.88 -10.68 14.90
N HIS A 317 27.68 -10.82 13.84
CA HIS A 317 28.20 -12.12 13.45
C HIS A 317 29.28 -12.53 14.46
N ARG A 318 28.90 -13.18 15.57
CA ARG A 318 29.87 -13.98 16.32
C ARG A 318 30.01 -15.31 15.59
N ASN A 319 31.14 -15.50 14.90
CA ASN A 319 31.65 -16.83 14.62
C ASN A 319 31.90 -17.50 15.96
N ILE A 320 31.08 -18.49 16.31
CA ILE A 320 31.31 -19.38 17.44
C ILE A 320 32.23 -20.50 16.95
N TYR A 321 33.48 -20.15 16.62
CA TYR A 321 34.61 -21.08 16.57
C TYR A 321 35.87 -20.27 16.89
N GLY A 322 36.45 -20.56 18.05
CA GLY A 322 37.64 -19.94 18.63
C GLY A 322 37.84 -20.50 20.03
#